data_AF-A0A7K5F8U1-F1
#
_entry.id   AF-A0A7K5F8U1-F1
#
_cell.length_a   1.000
_cell.length_b   1.000
_cell.length_c   1.000
_cell.angle_alpha   90.00
_cell.angle_beta   90.00
_cell.angle_gamma   90.00
#
_symmetry.space_group_name_H-M   'P 1'
#
loop_
_entity.id
_entity.type
_entity.pdbx_description
1 polymer ?
#
loop_
_entity_poly.entity_id
_entity_poly.type
_entity_poly.pdbx_seq_one_letter_code
_entity_poly.pdbx_strand_id
1 'polypeptide(L)'
;PDPASAPTASAAASPPRALGAPPLGPISPPRAEGRKLSTAAGPEECSVPADTVLAPLREALAACHPTVQKQVCDDIGRRLMVLEDAWAQGKLSAPVRKRMSLLVQELQQQHWDVADEIHRSLMVDHVNEVSQWLVGVKRLIAESRSLPTVDGDTDGGA
;
A
#
# COMPACT_ATOMS: atom_id res chain seq x y z
N PRO A 1 -24.15 5.19 -55.75
CA PRO A 1 -22.86 5.12 -56.47
C PRO A 1 -21.83 4.48 -55.54
N ASP A 2 -21.60 3.19 -55.73
CA ASP A 2 -20.38 2.48 -55.30
C ASP A 2 -19.40 2.50 -56.49
N PRO A 3 -18.08 2.49 -56.28
CA PRO A 3 -17.37 1.23 -56.56
C PRO A 3 -16.20 0.92 -55.61
N ALA A 4 -16.27 -0.24 -54.96
CA ALA A 4 -15.41 -1.42 -55.10
C ALA A 4 -13.91 -1.22 -55.37
N SER A 5 -13.07 -1.84 -54.52
CA SER A 5 -12.16 -2.95 -54.94
C SER A 5 -11.37 -3.54 -53.75
N ALA A 6 -11.59 -4.82 -53.50
CA ALA A 6 -10.67 -5.76 -52.85
C ALA A 6 -9.63 -6.26 -53.90
N PRO A 7 -8.84 -7.35 -53.75
CA PRO A 7 -8.47 -8.18 -52.58
C PRO A 7 -6.93 -8.42 -52.50
N THR A 8 -6.43 -9.21 -51.56
CA THR A 8 -5.40 -10.24 -51.83
C THR A 8 -5.37 -11.22 -50.65
N ALA A 9 -5.84 -12.43 -50.94
CA ALA A 9 -5.59 -13.61 -50.16
C ALA A 9 -4.13 -14.05 -50.35
N SER A 10 -3.47 -14.52 -49.29
CA SER A 10 -2.33 -15.42 -49.43
C SER A 10 -2.64 -16.71 -48.67
N ALA A 11 -2.68 -17.79 -49.43
CA ALA A 11 -2.94 -19.15 -49.01
C ALA A 11 -1.64 -19.88 -48.65
N ALA A 12 -1.71 -20.79 -47.67
CA ALA A 12 -0.96 -22.06 -47.55
C ALA A 12 -1.42 -22.73 -46.23
N ALA A 13 -2.22 -23.81 -46.21
CA ALA A 13 -1.83 -25.23 -46.39
C ALA A 13 -0.64 -25.64 -45.49
N SER A 14 -0.60 -26.67 -44.63
CA SER A 14 -1.49 -27.76 -44.15
C SER A 14 -0.80 -28.42 -42.91
N PRO A 15 -1.48 -29.24 -42.07
CA PRO A 15 -0.91 -30.05 -40.96
C PRO A 15 -0.27 -31.38 -41.51
N PRO A 16 0.30 -32.38 -40.77
CA PRO A 16 0.03 -32.81 -39.37
C PRO A 16 1.20 -33.48 -38.54
N ARG A 17 0.85 -33.92 -37.31
CA ARG A 17 1.35 -35.11 -36.54
C ARG A 17 2.86 -35.26 -36.18
N ALA A 18 3.15 -35.47 -34.90
CA ALA A 18 3.46 -36.80 -34.32
C ALA A 18 4.18 -36.71 -32.95
N LEU A 19 3.72 -37.56 -32.03
CA LEU A 19 4.45 -38.34 -31.02
C LEU A 19 5.72 -37.78 -30.38
N GLY A 20 5.72 -37.75 -29.04
CA GLY A 20 6.95 -37.95 -28.29
C GLY A 20 6.86 -37.57 -26.81
N ALA A 21 6.17 -38.37 -25.98
CA ALA A 21 6.45 -38.39 -24.55
C ALA A 21 7.76 -39.17 -24.32
N PRO A 22 8.75 -38.65 -23.57
CA PRO A 22 9.87 -39.46 -23.10
C PRO A 22 9.54 -40.11 -21.74
N PRO A 23 9.86 -41.40 -21.54
CA PRO A 23 9.69 -42.10 -20.28
C PRO A 23 10.89 -41.90 -19.32
N LEU A 24 10.54 -41.89 -18.03
CA LEU A 24 11.26 -42.36 -16.83
C LEU A 24 12.79 -42.55 -16.92
N GLY A 25 13.52 -41.74 -16.15
CA GLY A 25 14.82 -42.09 -15.58
C GLY A 25 14.75 -42.02 -14.04
N PRO A 26 15.21 -43.05 -13.29
CA PRO A 26 15.26 -43.02 -11.83
C PRO A 26 16.65 -42.60 -11.35
N ILE A 27 16.75 -41.57 -10.50
CA ILE A 27 17.94 -41.37 -9.66
C ILE A 27 17.50 -40.74 -8.32
N SER A 28 17.59 -41.52 -7.24
CA SER A 28 17.43 -41.09 -5.84
C SER A 28 18.74 -40.49 -5.29
N PRO A 29 18.83 -40.08 -4.00
CA PRO A 29 18.32 -38.86 -3.34
C PRO A 29 19.49 -37.93 -2.87
N PRO A 30 19.22 -36.83 -2.15
CA PRO A 30 19.50 -36.92 -0.71
C PRO A 30 18.39 -36.34 0.19
N ARG A 31 18.34 -36.94 1.38
CA ARG A 31 17.56 -36.57 2.55
C ARG A 31 17.93 -35.15 3.03
N ALA A 32 16.96 -34.25 3.05
CA ALA A 32 16.95 -33.11 3.96
C ALA A 32 15.50 -32.73 4.30
N GLU A 33 15.12 -33.12 5.51
CA GLU A 33 14.23 -32.41 6.42
C GLU A 33 12.81 -32.07 5.95
N GLY A 34 11.86 -32.83 6.50
CA GLY A 34 10.48 -32.41 6.53
C GLY A 34 10.34 -31.14 7.35
N ARG A 35 10.18 -30.00 6.66
CA ARG A 35 9.39 -28.89 7.17
C ARG A 35 8.19 -28.69 6.27
N LYS A 36 7.14 -29.43 6.62
CA LYS A 36 5.76 -29.07 6.33
C LYS A 36 5.51 -27.68 6.92
N LEU A 37 5.49 -26.69 6.05
CA LEU A 37 4.66 -25.50 6.23
C LEU A 37 4.06 -25.23 4.86
N SER A 38 2.86 -25.81 4.69
CA SER A 38 1.91 -25.36 3.71
C SER A 38 1.71 -23.86 3.87
N THR A 39 2.07 -23.10 2.87
CA THR A 39 1.32 -21.90 2.48
C THR A 39 1.55 -21.74 0.99
N ALA A 40 0.61 -22.29 0.24
CA ALA A 40 0.31 -21.79 -1.08
C ALA A 40 -0.30 -20.40 -0.86
N ALA A 41 0.51 -19.35 -0.96
CA ALA A 41 0.02 -18.03 -1.32
C ALA A 41 0.15 -17.95 -2.84
N GLY A 42 -0.97 -17.65 -3.51
CA GLY A 42 -1.04 -17.52 -4.97
C GLY A 42 -0.15 -16.39 -5.49
N PRO A 43 -0.20 -16.08 -6.80
CA PRO A 43 0.42 -14.88 -7.32
C PRO A 43 -0.10 -13.70 -6.50
N GLU A 44 0.80 -13.13 -5.69
CA GLU A 44 0.55 -11.94 -4.89
C GLU A 44 0.21 -10.81 -5.86
N GLU A 45 -1.09 -10.63 -6.09
CA GLU A 45 -1.59 -9.41 -6.69
C GLU A 45 -1.09 -8.27 -5.82
N CYS A 46 -0.31 -7.38 -6.43
CA CYS A 46 0.37 -6.24 -5.83
C CYS A 46 -0.63 -5.34 -5.09
N SER A 47 -1.01 -5.76 -3.88
CA SER A 47 -2.04 -5.17 -3.08
C SER A 47 -1.39 -4.87 -1.75
N VAL A 48 -1.09 -3.59 -1.53
CA VAL A 48 -0.51 -3.11 -0.28
C VAL A 48 -1.38 -3.64 0.88
N PRO A 49 -0.79 -4.37 1.85
CA PRO A 49 -1.53 -4.80 3.02
C PRO A 49 -1.86 -3.60 3.90
N ALA A 50 -3.06 -3.61 4.50
CA ALA A 50 -3.54 -2.52 5.35
C ALA A 50 -2.58 -2.26 6.52
N ASP A 51 -1.99 -3.32 7.05
CA ASP A 51 -1.11 -3.28 8.22
C ASP A 51 0.13 -2.40 8.00
N THR A 52 0.72 -2.42 6.80
CA THR A 52 1.89 -1.57 6.46
C THR A 52 1.58 -0.08 6.50
N VAL A 53 0.31 0.30 6.34
CA VAL A 53 -0.13 1.71 6.38
C VAL A 53 -0.70 2.06 7.77
N LEU A 54 -1.50 1.16 8.35
CA LEU A 54 -2.17 1.39 9.62
C LEU A 54 -1.21 1.31 10.81
N ALA A 55 -0.26 0.37 10.82
CA ALA A 55 0.65 0.20 11.95
C ALA A 55 1.49 1.47 12.21
N PRO A 56 2.16 2.09 11.22
CA PRO A 56 2.95 3.29 11.48
C PRO A 56 2.09 4.52 11.78
N LEU A 57 0.86 4.61 11.25
CA LEU A 57 -0.09 5.68 11.62
C LEU A 57 -0.50 5.59 13.09
N ARG A 58 -0.76 4.37 13.58
CA ARG A 58 -1.09 4.12 14.99
C ARG A 58 0.10 4.38 15.91
N GLU A 59 1.30 4.02 15.48
CA GLU A 59 2.53 4.31 16.21
C GLU A 59 2.78 5.82 16.31
N ALA A 60 2.66 6.55 15.20
CA ALA A 60 2.75 8.01 15.18
C ALA A 60 1.70 8.66 16.10
N LEU A 61 0.47 8.13 16.12
CA LEU A 61 -0.58 8.58 17.03
C LEU A 61 -0.23 8.34 18.51
N ALA A 62 0.33 7.16 18.83
CA ALA A 62 0.79 6.85 20.18
C ALA A 62 1.95 7.77 20.62
N ALA A 63 2.87 8.09 19.70
CA ALA A 63 3.95 9.04 19.94
C ALA A 63 3.44 10.48 20.17
N CYS A 64 2.33 10.85 19.53
CA CYS A 64 1.68 12.16 19.74
C CYS A 64 0.84 12.22 21.02
N HIS A 65 0.31 11.10 21.51
CA HIS A 65 -0.59 11.03 22.67
C HIS A 65 -0.11 11.76 23.95
N PRO A 66 1.17 11.73 24.36
CA PRO A 66 1.61 12.44 25.57
C PRO A 66 1.68 13.96 25.42
N THR A 67 1.85 14.46 24.20
CA THR A 67 2.09 15.90 23.93
C THR A 67 0.82 16.60 23.44
N VAL A 68 -0.08 15.84 22.84
CA VAL A 68 -1.29 16.33 22.18
C VAL A 68 -2.50 16.16 23.09
N GLN A 69 -3.49 17.06 22.98
CA GLN A 69 -4.74 16.93 23.71
C GLN A 69 -5.43 15.59 23.42
N LYS A 70 -5.89 14.91 24.48
CA LYS A 70 -6.62 13.65 24.39
C LYS A 70 -7.77 13.67 23.37
N GLN A 71 -8.47 14.80 23.23
CA GLN A 71 -9.56 14.96 22.26
C GLN A 71 -9.08 14.87 20.81
N VAL A 72 -7.90 15.44 20.51
CA VAL A 72 -7.31 15.40 19.17
C VAL A 72 -6.83 13.98 18.87
N CYS A 73 -6.19 13.33 19.83
CA CYS A 73 -5.76 11.94 19.68
C CYS A 73 -6.96 10.98 19.48
N ASP A 74 -8.06 11.21 20.20
CA ASP A 74 -9.31 10.45 20.03
C ASP A 74 -10.00 10.69 18.68
N ASP A 75 -10.04 11.94 18.18
CA ASP A 75 -10.54 12.25 16.82
C ASP A 75 -9.71 11.56 15.74
N ILE A 76 -8.38 11.65 15.83
CA ILE A 76 -7.48 10.99 14.87
C ILE A 76 -7.67 9.46 14.95
N GLY A 77 -7.75 8.89 16.15
CA GLY A 77 -7.99 7.46 16.35
C GLY A 77 -9.31 6.99 15.73
N ARG A 78 -10.40 7.76 15.90
CA ARG A 78 -11.68 7.49 15.23
C ARG A 78 -11.55 7.54 13.71
N ARG A 79 -10.79 8.49 13.16
CA ARG A 79 -10.56 8.58 11.71
C ARG A 79 -9.69 7.44 11.16
N LEU A 80 -8.70 6.96 11.91
CA LEU A 80 -7.93 5.77 11.54
C LEU A 80 -8.80 4.52 11.52
N MET A 81 -9.79 4.40 12.41
CA MET A 81 -10.76 3.31 12.38
C MET A 81 -11.63 3.36 11.11
N VAL A 82 -12.05 4.55 10.66
CA VAL A 82 -12.78 4.72 9.39
C VAL A 82 -11.90 4.35 8.19
N LEU A 83 -10.61 4.68 8.23
CA LEU A 83 -9.64 4.25 7.21
C LEU A 83 -9.50 2.73 7.16
N GLU A 84 -9.37 2.08 8.31
CA GLU A 84 -9.28 0.61 8.43
C GLU A 84 -10.56 -0.06 7.90
N ASP A 85 -11.74 0.45 8.26
CA ASP A 85 -13.02 -0.04 7.76
C ASP A 85 -13.15 0.12 6.23
N ALA A 86 -12.80 1.28 5.68
CA ALA A 86 -12.80 1.51 4.25
C ALA A 86 -11.81 0.59 3.50
N TRP A 87 -10.67 0.28 4.13
CA TRP A 87 -9.69 -0.66 3.59
C TRP A 87 -10.20 -2.09 3.60
N ALA A 88 -10.74 -2.55 4.73
CA ALA A 88 -11.28 -3.90 4.91
C ALA A 88 -12.49 -4.17 4.00
N GLN A 89 -13.32 -3.16 3.78
CA GLN A 89 -14.45 -3.21 2.84
C GLN A 89 -14.01 -3.12 1.38
N GLY A 90 -12.73 -2.88 1.09
CA GLY A 90 -12.23 -2.73 -0.27
C GLY A 90 -12.74 -1.48 -0.98
N LYS A 91 -13.21 -0.47 -0.22
CA LYS A 91 -13.68 0.82 -0.76
C LYS A 91 -12.55 1.71 -1.24
N LEU A 92 -11.31 1.39 -0.89
CA LEU A 92 -10.12 2.12 -1.29
C LEU A 92 -9.57 1.60 -2.61
N SER A 93 -9.60 2.48 -3.61
CA SER A 93 -9.00 2.23 -4.91
C SER A 93 -7.50 1.88 -4.80
N ALA A 94 -7.01 1.02 -5.70
CA ALA A 94 -5.58 0.67 -5.78
C ALA A 94 -4.62 1.89 -5.77
N PRO A 95 -4.87 2.98 -6.53
CA PRO A 95 -4.03 4.19 -6.46
C PRO A 95 -4.02 4.84 -5.07
N VAL A 96 -5.15 4.83 -4.35
CA VAL A 96 -5.24 5.39 -2.99
C VAL A 96 -4.39 4.57 -2.03
N ARG A 97 -4.50 3.23 -2.06
CA ARG A 97 -3.70 2.34 -1.21
C ARG A 97 -2.19 2.51 -1.43
N LYS A 98 -1.77 2.61 -2.70
CA LYS A 98 -0.36 2.86 -3.06
C LYS A 98 0.13 4.23 -2.56
N ARG A 99 -0.63 5.30 -2.82
CA ARG A 99 -0.28 6.65 -2.35
C ARG A 99 -0.26 6.74 -0.83
N MET A 100 -1.15 6.02 -0.15
CA MET A 100 -1.19 6.00 1.30
C MET A 100 0.04 5.33 1.91
N SER A 101 0.57 4.31 1.24
CA SER A 101 1.85 3.70 1.61
C SER A 101 3.00 4.70 1.52
N LEU A 102 3.03 5.49 0.44
CA LEU A 102 4.02 6.56 0.27
C LEU A 102 3.86 7.63 1.35
N LEU A 103 2.63 8.09 1.63
CA LEU A 103 2.40 9.09 2.67
C LEU A 103 2.93 8.62 4.03
N VAL A 104 2.70 7.36 4.39
CA VAL A 104 3.20 6.78 5.63
C VAL A 104 4.72 6.59 5.63
N GLN A 105 5.32 6.31 4.46
CA GLN A 105 6.78 6.29 4.31
C GLN A 105 7.39 7.67 4.54
N GLU A 106 6.79 8.73 4.00
CA GLU A 106 7.22 10.12 4.19
C GLU A 106 6.99 10.61 5.62
N LEU A 107 5.88 10.17 6.26
CA LEU A 107 5.60 10.43 7.67
C LEU A 107 6.73 9.91 8.58
N GLN A 108 7.20 8.69 8.33
CA GLN A 108 8.30 8.07 9.08
C GLN A 108 9.65 8.78 8.84
N GLN A 109 9.87 9.27 7.61
CA GLN A 109 11.05 10.07 7.26
C GLN A 109 10.95 11.52 7.75
N GLN A 110 9.85 11.90 8.42
CA GLN A 110 9.55 13.27 8.84
C GLN A 110 9.53 14.27 7.66
N HIS A 111 9.26 13.78 6.45
CA HIS A 111 9.12 14.58 5.23
C HIS A 111 7.69 15.14 5.11
N TRP A 112 7.36 16.09 5.99
CA TRP A 112 6.01 16.65 6.08
C TRP A 112 5.56 17.35 4.79
N ASP A 113 6.48 18.00 4.06
CA ASP A 113 6.18 18.65 2.78
C ASP A 113 5.75 17.65 1.70
N VAL A 114 6.43 16.51 1.60
CA VAL A 114 6.11 15.45 0.64
C VAL A 114 4.79 14.78 1.03
N ALA A 115 4.56 14.56 2.33
CA ALA A 115 3.29 14.05 2.83
C ALA A 115 2.11 14.99 2.49
N ASP A 116 2.30 16.31 2.57
CA ASP A 116 1.28 17.30 2.19
C ASP A 116 1.03 17.32 0.68
N GLU A 117 2.06 17.11 -0.15
CA GLU A 117 1.90 16.98 -1.61
C GLU A 117 1.08 15.73 -1.98
N ILE A 118 1.39 14.58 -1.37
CA ILE A 118 0.61 13.34 -1.56
C ILE A 118 -0.83 13.55 -1.08
N HIS A 119 -1.03 14.23 0.05
CA HIS A 119 -2.35 14.61 0.56
C HIS A 119 -3.12 15.47 -0.46
N ARG A 120 -2.50 16.50 -1.05
CA ARG A 120 -3.13 17.33 -2.09
C ARG A 120 -3.50 16.52 -3.32
N SER A 121 -2.61 15.65 -3.80
CA SER A 121 -2.91 14.77 -4.94
C SER A 121 -4.09 13.85 -4.64
N LEU A 122 -4.15 13.25 -3.44
CA LEU A 122 -5.28 12.41 -3.02
C LEU A 122 -6.59 13.20 -2.92
N MET A 123 -6.55 14.45 -2.44
CA MET A 123 -7.72 15.32 -2.40
C MET A 123 -8.20 15.79 -3.79
N VAL A 124 -7.36 15.76 -4.81
CA VAL A 124 -7.77 16.14 -6.17
C VAL A 124 -8.36 14.94 -6.91
N ASP A 125 -7.71 13.78 -6.83
CA ASP A 125 -8.12 12.60 -7.60
C ASP A 125 -9.22 11.77 -6.91
N HIS A 126 -9.20 11.67 -5.57
CA HIS A 126 -9.97 10.68 -4.81
C HIS A 126 -10.64 11.25 -3.54
N VAL A 127 -11.08 12.51 -3.59
CA VAL A 127 -11.65 13.21 -2.41
C VAL A 127 -12.79 12.46 -1.74
N ASN A 128 -13.67 11.82 -2.50
CA ASN A 128 -14.82 11.11 -1.98
C ASN A 128 -14.43 9.91 -1.10
N GLU A 129 -13.30 9.28 -1.38
CA GLU A 129 -12.80 8.11 -0.63
C GLU A 129 -11.96 8.54 0.58
N VAL A 130 -11.18 9.62 0.45
CA VAL A 130 -10.17 10.00 1.45
C VAL A 130 -10.63 11.08 2.43
N SER A 131 -11.52 11.99 2.03
CA SER A 131 -11.87 13.19 2.82
C SER A 131 -12.36 12.90 4.24
N GLN A 132 -13.02 11.76 4.46
CA GLN A 132 -13.58 11.41 5.78
C GLN A 132 -12.51 11.17 6.84
N TRP A 133 -11.41 10.51 6.50
CA TRP A 133 -10.34 10.12 7.44
C TRP A 133 -9.04 10.90 7.22
N LEU A 134 -8.78 11.38 6.01
CA LEU A 134 -7.53 12.04 5.63
C LEU A 134 -7.29 13.35 6.39
N VAL A 135 -8.35 14.07 6.79
CA VAL A 135 -8.21 15.27 7.65
C VAL A 135 -7.63 14.94 9.03
N GLY A 136 -7.88 13.72 9.54
CA GLY A 136 -7.26 13.19 10.75
C GLY A 136 -5.79 12.91 10.55
N VAL A 137 -5.43 12.34 9.40
CA VAL A 137 -4.03 12.11 9.03
C VAL A 137 -3.29 13.43 8.83
N LYS A 138 -3.92 14.45 8.22
CA LYS A 138 -3.33 15.80 8.11
C LYS A 138 -3.08 16.41 9.48
N ARG A 139 -4.01 16.23 10.42
CA ARG A 139 -3.82 16.67 11.80
C ARG A 139 -2.69 15.90 12.46
N LEU A 140 -2.64 14.58 12.29
CA LEU A 140 -1.55 13.74 12.79
C LEU A 140 -0.18 14.23 12.30
N ILE A 141 -0.03 14.51 11.00
CA ILE A 141 1.19 15.10 10.42
C ILE A 141 1.56 16.42 11.12
N ALA A 142 0.60 17.33 11.30
CA ALA A 142 0.84 18.61 11.95
C ALA A 142 1.24 18.47 13.43
N GLU A 143 0.62 17.54 14.15
CA GLU A 143 0.96 17.25 15.54
C GLU A 143 2.33 16.56 15.63
N SER A 144 2.63 15.60 14.76
CA SER A 144 3.93 14.92 14.70
C SER A 144 5.08 15.87 14.35
N ARG A 145 4.83 16.89 13.53
CA ARG A 145 5.76 18.00 13.27
C ARG A 145 5.94 18.91 14.49
N SER A 146 4.88 19.08 15.29
CA SER A 146 4.88 19.95 16.47
C SER A 146 5.41 19.25 17.72
N LEU A 147 5.64 17.93 17.66
CA LEU A 147 6.38 17.22 18.68
C LEU A 147 7.75 17.88 18.80
N PRO A 148 8.14 18.38 19.98
CA PRO A 148 9.51 18.80 20.18
C PRO A 148 10.38 17.57 19.90
N THR A 149 11.21 17.60 18.85
CA THR A 149 12.36 16.71 18.81
C THR A 149 13.09 16.99 20.12
N VAL A 150 13.23 15.97 20.96
CA VAL A 150 14.00 16.06 22.19
C VAL A 150 15.48 16.17 21.81
N ASP A 151 15.84 17.24 21.13
CA ASP A 151 17.20 17.72 21.05
C ASP A 151 17.51 18.19 22.47
N GLY A 152 18.35 17.40 23.14
CA GLY A 152 18.71 17.60 24.53
C GLY A 152 19.22 19.02 24.76
N ASP A 153 18.39 19.85 25.36
CA ASP A 153 18.88 21.01 26.09
C ASP A 153 19.50 20.46 27.38
N THR A 154 20.81 20.24 27.29
CA THR A 154 21.68 20.18 28.45
C THR A 154 21.51 21.51 29.17
N ASP A 155 20.65 21.52 30.18
CA ASP A 155 20.51 22.62 31.12
C ASP A 155 21.85 22.80 31.85
N GLY A 156 22.69 23.65 31.27
CA GLY A 156 23.76 24.32 31.97
C GLY A 156 23.16 25.53 32.67
N GLY A 157 22.96 25.44 33.99
CA GLY A 157 22.41 26.57 34.73
C GLY A 157 22.35 26.39 36.25
N ALA A 158 23.50 26.42 36.92
CA ALA A 158 23.83 27.25 38.10
C ALA A 158 25.04 26.71 38.88
#